data_AF-A0A7Y3H525-F1
#
_entry.id   AF-A0A7Y3H525-F1
#
_cell.length_a   1.000
_cell.length_b   1.000
_cell.length_c   1.000
_cell.angle_alpha   90.00
_cell.angle_beta   90.00
_cell.angle_gamma   90.00
#
_symmetry.space_group_name_H-M   'P 1'
#
loop_
_entity.id
_entity.type
_entity.pdbx_description
1 polymer ?
#
loop_
_entity_poly.entity_id
_entity_poly.type
_entity_poly.pdbx_seq_one_letter_code
_entity_poly.pdbx_strand_id
1 'polypeptide(L)'
;SLHQSIELFVIINLLVVGLSHFIRPQIWVDFFKLLASKGQAGNVFNALLSLGLGSFIFSFHMVWDGPMIIVTIYGLLLTIKGFLYLTVPDLGLKSIAKVDDSYNKFKIVGLLMSSVALYLMWVLISNF
;
A
#
# COMPACT_ATOMS: atom_id res chain seq x y z
N SER A 1 -4.45 2.26 22.43
CA SER A 1 -3.04 2.69 22.52
C SER A 1 -2.60 3.29 21.19
N LEU A 2 -1.40 3.90 21.10
CA LEU A 2 -0.87 4.40 19.83
C LEU A 2 -0.78 3.30 18.75
N HIS A 3 -0.32 2.10 19.13
CA HIS A 3 -0.24 0.96 18.20
C HIS A 3 -1.61 0.62 17.60
N GLN A 4 -2.65 0.47 18.43
CA GLN A 4 -4.02 0.19 17.96
C GLN A 4 -4.55 1.28 17.02
N SER A 5 -4.19 2.54 17.22
CA SER A 5 -4.55 3.62 16.29
C SER A 5 -3.87 3.47 14.94
N ILE A 6 -2.60 3.05 14.89
CA ILE A 6 -1.90 2.77 13.64
C ILE A 6 -2.44 1.49 12.97
N GLU A 7 -2.73 0.44 13.73
CA GLU A 7 -3.37 -0.79 13.22
C GLU A 7 -4.71 -0.46 12.54
N LEU A 8 -5.59 0.27 13.23
CA LEU A 8 -6.88 0.70 12.68
C LEU A 8 -6.70 1.60 11.44
N PHE A 9 -5.75 2.52 11.48
CA PHE A 9 -5.42 3.37 10.32
C PHE A 9 -5.02 2.51 9.09
N VAL A 10 -4.16 1.52 9.28
CA VAL A 10 -3.73 0.62 8.18
C VAL A 10 -4.88 -0.25 7.70
N ILE A 11 -5.69 -0.81 8.61
CA ILE A 11 -6.87 -1.62 8.28
C ILE A 11 -7.84 -0.82 7.40
N ILE A 12 -8.18 0.42 7.80
CA ILE A 12 -9.08 1.27 7.03
C ILE A 12 -8.52 1.55 5.63
N ASN A 13 -7.23 1.90 5.53
CA ASN A 13 -6.60 2.17 4.24
C ASN A 13 -6.56 0.91 3.35
N LEU A 14 -6.16 -0.24 3.89
CA LEU A 14 -6.14 -1.50 3.15
C LEU A 14 -7.54 -1.90 2.67
N LEU A 15 -8.57 -1.74 3.51
CA LEU A 15 -9.94 -2.08 3.16
C LEU A 15 -10.48 -1.15 2.07
N VAL A 16 -10.38 0.17 2.24
CA VAL A 16 -10.92 1.14 1.28
C VAL A 16 -10.17 1.07 -0.05
N VAL A 17 -8.83 1.04 -0.02
CA VAL A 17 -8.02 0.91 -1.24
C VAL A 17 -8.25 -0.45 -1.89
N GLY A 18 -8.30 -1.54 -1.12
CA GLY A 18 -8.56 -2.88 -1.62
C GLY A 18 -9.92 -3.03 -2.29
N LEU A 19 -10.99 -2.53 -1.66
CA LEU A 19 -12.32 -2.50 -2.26
C LEU A 19 -12.34 -1.65 -3.54
N SER A 20 -11.66 -0.51 -3.56
CA SER A 20 -11.57 0.31 -4.78
C SER A 20 -10.83 -0.40 -5.91
N HIS A 21 -9.76 -1.15 -5.61
CA HIS A 21 -9.03 -1.99 -6.56
C HIS A 21 -9.92 -3.12 -7.10
N PHE A 22 -10.80 -3.69 -6.28
CA PHE A 22 -11.68 -4.78 -6.68
C PHE A 22 -12.91 -4.31 -7.49
N ILE A 23 -13.60 -3.28 -7.00
CA ILE A 23 -14.87 -2.78 -7.55
C ILE A 23 -14.62 -1.90 -8.78
N ARG A 24 -13.57 -1.05 -8.73
CA ARG A 24 -13.23 -0.09 -9.78
C ARG A 24 -11.78 -0.26 -10.22
N PRO A 25 -11.34 -1.44 -10.70
CA PRO A 25 -9.94 -1.64 -11.05
C PRO A 25 -9.46 -0.70 -12.18
N GLN A 26 -10.36 -0.27 -13.06
CA GLN A 26 -10.02 0.62 -14.18
C GLN A 26 -9.45 1.96 -13.73
N ILE A 27 -9.97 2.55 -12.64
CA ILE A 27 -9.44 3.85 -12.16
C ILE A 27 -7.97 3.75 -11.74
N TRP A 28 -7.54 2.58 -11.27
CA TRP A 28 -6.17 2.32 -10.88
C TRP A 28 -5.27 2.05 -12.08
N VAL A 29 -5.76 1.30 -13.08
CA VAL A 29 -5.08 1.16 -14.38
C VAL A 29 -4.81 2.54 -14.97
N ASP A 30 -5.83 3.39 -15.05
CA ASP A 30 -5.74 4.74 -15.62
C ASP A 30 -4.79 5.63 -14.79
N PHE A 31 -4.88 5.57 -13.46
CA PHE A 31 -3.98 6.30 -12.56
C PHE A 31 -2.51 5.92 -12.75
N PHE A 32 -2.19 4.62 -12.79
CA PHE A 32 -0.79 4.20 -12.96
C PHE A 32 -0.26 4.48 -14.37
N LYS A 33 -1.09 4.38 -15.41
CA LYS A 33 -0.73 4.83 -16.75
C LYS A 33 -0.48 6.34 -16.80
N LEU A 34 -1.32 7.13 -16.12
CA LEU A 34 -1.11 8.57 -16.00
C LEU A 34 0.24 8.85 -15.34
N LEU A 35 0.56 8.20 -14.22
CA LEU A 35 1.87 8.35 -13.58
C LEU A 35 3.02 7.96 -14.50
N ALA A 36 2.91 6.83 -15.21
CA ALA A 36 3.92 6.40 -16.17
C ALA A 36 4.13 7.43 -17.28
N SER A 37 3.05 8.04 -17.79
CA SER A 37 3.11 9.10 -18.82
C SER A 37 3.84 10.37 -18.36
N LYS A 38 3.96 10.60 -17.05
CA LYS A 38 4.67 11.74 -16.46
C LYS A 38 6.15 11.47 -16.20
N GLY A 39 6.66 10.28 -16.54
CA GLY A 39 8.05 9.91 -16.34
C GLY A 39 8.51 10.14 -14.89
N GLN A 40 9.64 10.83 -14.72
CA GLN A 40 10.25 11.04 -13.40
C GLN A 40 9.31 11.74 -12.40
N ALA A 41 8.51 12.71 -12.84
CA ALA A 41 7.57 13.39 -11.96
C ALA A 41 6.49 12.44 -11.42
N GLY A 42 6.00 11.53 -12.26
CA GLY A 42 5.05 10.49 -11.84
C GLY A 42 5.67 9.48 -10.87
N ASN A 43 6.94 9.13 -11.08
CA ASN A 43 7.68 8.30 -10.13
C ASN A 43 7.87 9.00 -8.77
N VAL A 44 8.30 10.27 -8.75
CA VAL A 44 8.47 11.04 -7.52
C VAL A 44 7.16 11.09 -6.72
N PHE A 45 6.04 11.34 -7.38
CA PHE A 45 4.73 11.32 -6.73
C PHE A 45 4.41 9.96 -6.09
N ASN A 46 4.57 8.86 -6.83
CA ASN A 46 4.35 7.49 -6.32
C ASN A 46 5.30 7.14 -5.15
N ALA A 47 6.55 7.58 -5.24
CA ALA A 47 7.58 7.32 -4.25
C ALA A 47 7.31 8.11 -2.94
N LEU A 48 6.90 9.38 -3.04
CA LEU A 48 6.54 10.19 -1.88
C LEU A 48 5.28 9.66 -1.18
N LEU A 49 4.28 9.20 -1.92
CA LEU A 49 3.12 8.53 -1.32
C LEU A 49 3.53 7.26 -0.56
N SER A 50 4.39 6.43 -1.16
CA SER A 50 4.89 5.20 -0.53
C SER A 50 5.74 5.51 0.71
N LEU A 51 6.69 6.45 0.60
CA LEU A 51 7.58 6.82 1.68
C LEU A 51 6.83 7.49 2.83
N GLY A 52 5.94 8.43 2.53
CA GLY A 52 5.15 9.15 3.54
C GLY A 52 4.28 8.20 4.35
N LEU A 53 3.51 7.33 3.67
CA LEU A 53 2.66 6.36 4.35
C LEU A 53 3.50 5.31 5.12
N GLY A 54 4.53 4.76 4.48
CA GLY A 54 5.37 3.73 5.08
C GLY A 54 6.14 4.21 6.30
N SER A 55 6.83 5.36 6.18
CA SER A 55 7.61 5.93 7.28
C SER A 55 6.73 6.33 8.46
N PHE A 56 5.53 6.85 8.21
CA PHE A 56 4.56 7.11 9.27
C PHE A 56 4.20 5.83 10.01
N ILE A 57 3.76 4.78 9.30
CA ILE A 57 3.38 3.51 9.94
C ILE A 57 4.56 2.92 10.71
N PHE A 58 5.71 2.76 10.06
CA PHE A 58 6.87 2.09 10.64
C PHE A 58 7.43 2.81 11.86
N SER A 59 7.39 4.16 11.87
CA SER A 59 7.89 4.95 13.02
C SER A 59 7.01 4.83 14.26
N PHE A 60 5.73 4.51 14.10
CA PHE A 60 4.76 4.46 15.20
C PHE A 60 4.21 3.05 15.48
N HIS A 61 4.70 2.03 14.79
CA HIS A 61 4.25 0.65 14.93
C HIS A 61 5.40 -0.35 14.78
N MET A 62 6.07 -0.64 15.89
CA MET A 62 7.21 -1.57 16.00
C MET A 62 6.80 -2.88 16.69
N VAL A 63 5.71 -3.49 16.22
CA VAL A 63 5.22 -4.78 16.73
C VAL A 63 5.78 -5.90 15.86
N TRP A 64 6.48 -6.85 16.49
CA TRP A 64 7.17 -7.95 15.80
C TRP A 64 6.63 -9.33 16.14
N ASP A 65 5.51 -9.38 16.85
CA ASP A 65 4.85 -10.60 17.30
C ASP A 65 3.37 -10.61 16.91
N GLY A 66 2.80 -11.82 16.88
CA GLY A 66 1.39 -12.03 16.56
C GLY A 66 0.99 -11.61 15.14
N PRO A 67 -0.31 -11.56 14.84
CA PRO A 67 -0.81 -11.20 13.52
C PRO A 67 -0.53 -9.74 13.11
N MET A 68 -0.40 -8.84 14.08
CA MET A 68 -0.18 -7.40 13.82
C MET A 68 1.22 -7.09 13.28
N ILE A 69 2.15 -8.05 13.26
CA ILE A 69 3.41 -7.93 12.51
C ILE A 69 3.20 -7.55 11.04
N ILE A 70 2.07 -7.93 10.44
CA ILE A 70 1.71 -7.57 9.06
C ILE A 70 1.68 -6.04 8.88
N VAL A 71 1.20 -5.29 9.87
CA VAL A 71 1.15 -3.81 9.85
C VAL A 71 2.57 -3.23 9.84
N THR A 72 3.45 -3.74 10.70
CA THR A 72 4.87 -3.33 10.76
C THR A 72 5.60 -3.61 9.45
N ILE A 73 5.45 -4.83 8.92
CA ILE A 73 6.06 -5.25 7.65
C ILE A 73 5.53 -4.39 6.50
N TYR A 74 4.22 -4.13 6.46
CA TYR A 74 3.62 -3.27 5.44
C TYR A 74 4.21 -1.86 5.45
N GLY A 75 4.32 -1.25 6.64
CA GLY A 75 4.98 0.05 6.81
C GLY A 75 6.42 0.03 6.31
N LEU A 76 7.22 -0.95 6.76
CA LEU A 76 8.62 -1.10 6.38
C LEU A 76 8.81 -1.27 4.85
N LEU A 77 8.01 -2.13 4.22
CA LEU A 77 8.08 -2.36 2.78
C LEU A 77 7.74 -1.11 1.98
N LEU A 78 6.74 -0.32 2.42
CA LEU A 78 6.41 0.95 1.80
C LEU A 78 7.54 1.98 1.95
N THR A 79 8.17 2.05 3.14
CA THR A 79 9.34 2.91 3.37
C THR A 79 10.49 2.55 2.44
N ILE A 80 10.85 1.25 2.38
CA ILE A 80 11.92 0.75 1.51
C ILE A 80 11.60 1.06 0.05
N LYS A 81 10.36 0.80 -0.40
CA LYS A 81 9.92 1.10 -1.77
C LYS A 81 10.06 2.59 -2.08
N GLY A 82 9.54 3.46 -1.21
CA GLY A 82 9.62 4.91 -1.39
C GLY A 82 11.06 5.42 -1.43
N PHE A 83 11.91 4.92 -0.54
CA PHE A 83 13.34 5.19 -0.54
C PHE A 83 13.99 4.78 -1.88
N LEU A 84 13.83 3.51 -2.28
CA LEU A 84 14.40 2.98 -3.51
C LEU A 84 13.92 3.74 -4.75
N TYR A 85 12.65 4.13 -4.80
CA TYR A 85 12.10 4.82 -5.96
C TYR A 85 12.56 6.29 -6.03
N LEU A 86 12.97 6.92 -4.92
CA LEU A 86 13.56 8.25 -4.92
C LEU A 86 15.07 8.21 -5.20
N THR A 87 15.80 7.23 -4.66
CA THR A 87 17.27 7.14 -4.83
C THR A 87 17.69 6.43 -6.11
N VAL A 88 16.86 5.50 -6.61
CA VAL A 88 17.08 4.73 -7.84
C VAL A 88 15.80 4.78 -8.70
N PRO A 89 15.48 5.94 -9.30
CA PRO A 89 14.18 6.18 -9.94
C PRO A 89 13.84 5.24 -11.08
N ASP A 90 14.83 4.66 -11.76
CA ASP A 90 14.63 3.67 -12.81
C ASP A 90 13.86 2.43 -12.31
N LEU A 91 14.01 2.05 -11.03
CA LEU A 91 13.24 0.96 -10.43
C LEU A 91 11.75 1.31 -10.38
N GLY A 92 11.43 2.53 -9.96
CA GLY A 92 10.06 2.99 -9.84
C GLY A 92 9.40 3.22 -11.20
N LEU A 93 10.12 3.79 -12.16
CA LEU A 93 9.67 3.93 -13.55
C LEU A 93 9.37 2.57 -14.20
N LYS A 94 10.30 1.60 -14.07
CA LYS A 94 10.07 0.24 -14.58
C LYS A 94 8.88 -0.43 -13.89
N SER A 95 8.61 -0.12 -12.63
CA SER A 95 7.46 -0.66 -11.91
C SER A 95 6.14 -0.08 -12.40
N ILE A 96 6.02 1.25 -12.53
CA ILE A 96 4.76 1.88 -12.96
C ILE A 96 4.47 1.62 -14.45
N ALA A 97 5.50 1.47 -15.28
CA ALA A 97 5.36 1.17 -16.71
C ALA A 97 4.91 -0.26 -17.02
N LYS A 98 4.93 -1.17 -16.03
CA LYS A 98 4.47 -2.58 -16.19
C LYS A 98 2.94 -2.73 -16.16
N VAL A 99 2.20 -1.66 -15.87
CA VAL A 99 0.74 -1.71 -15.86
C VAL A 99 0.25 -1.91 -17.29
N ASP A 100 -0.34 -3.07 -17.52
CA ASP A 100 -1.00 -3.44 -18.77
C ASP A 100 -2.47 -3.01 -18.75
N ASP A 101 -3.17 -3.23 -19.86
CA ASP A 101 -4.61 -2.98 -19.97
C ASP A 101 -5.46 -3.97 -19.15
N SER A 102 -4.83 -5.00 -18.55
CA SER A 102 -5.53 -6.02 -17.79
C SER A 102 -5.84 -5.54 -16.37
N TYR A 103 -7.12 -5.31 -16.11
CA TYR A 103 -7.60 -4.98 -14.77
C TYR A 103 -7.63 -6.17 -13.79
N ASN A 104 -7.33 -7.40 -14.25
CA ASN A 104 -7.42 -8.61 -13.43
C ASN A 104 -6.42 -8.60 -12.26
N LYS A 105 -5.21 -8.09 -12.48
CA LYS A 105 -4.20 -7.95 -11.42
C LYS A 105 -4.71 -7.04 -10.30
N PHE A 106 -5.36 -5.92 -10.65
CA PHE A 106 -5.96 -5.01 -9.67
C PHE A 106 -7.10 -5.67 -8.89
N LYS A 107 -7.94 -6.49 -9.55
CA LYS A 107 -8.97 -7.25 -8.82
C LYS A 107 -8.37 -8.23 -7.81
N ILE A 108 -7.35 -8.99 -8.21
CA ILE A 108 -6.68 -9.96 -7.31
C ILE A 108 -6.04 -9.22 -6.12
N VAL A 109 -5.32 -8.13 -6.39
CA VAL A 109 -4.72 -7.29 -5.33
C VAL A 109 -5.80 -6.73 -4.42
N GLY A 110 -6.89 -6.22 -4.98
CA GLY A 110 -8.00 -5.66 -4.21
C GLY A 110 -8.68 -6.67 -3.29
N LEU A 111 -8.87 -7.90 -3.77
CA LEU A 111 -9.39 -9.00 -2.97
C LEU A 111 -8.43 -9.33 -1.82
N LEU A 112 -7.13 -9.52 -2.11
CA LEU A 112 -6.13 -9.82 -1.10
C LEU A 112 -6.03 -8.72 -0.03
N MET A 113 -5.97 -7.45 -0.43
CA MET A 113 -5.92 -6.32 0.50
C MET A 113 -7.16 -6.28 1.40
N SER A 114 -8.35 -6.48 0.83
CA SER A 114 -9.61 -6.47 1.58
C SER A 114 -9.69 -7.64 2.55
N SER A 115 -9.28 -8.85 2.13
CA SER A 115 -9.24 -10.03 3.00
C SER A 115 -8.27 -9.87 4.17
N VAL A 116 -7.06 -9.34 3.91
CA VAL A 116 -6.08 -9.04 4.97
C VAL A 116 -6.64 -8.00 5.93
N ALA A 117 -7.27 -6.94 5.42
CA ALA A 117 -7.88 -5.91 6.28
C ALA A 117 -8.99 -6.47 7.17
N LEU A 118 -9.87 -7.33 6.64
CA LEU A 118 -10.93 -7.98 7.41
C LEU A 118 -10.37 -8.93 8.48
N TYR A 119 -9.33 -9.69 8.15
CA TYR A 119 -8.64 -10.54 9.11
C TYR A 119 -8.01 -9.72 10.26
N LEU A 120 -7.26 -8.67 9.92
CA LEU A 120 -6.64 -7.79 10.91
C LEU A 120 -7.69 -7.05 11.76
N MET A 121 -8.81 -6.64 11.16
CA MET A 121 -9.94 -6.05 11.90
C MET A 121 -10.52 -7.02 12.93
N TRP A 122 -10.72 -8.28 12.53
CA TRP A 122 -11.20 -9.32 13.44
C TRP A 122 -10.22 -9.56 14.59
N VAL A 123 -8.91 -9.63 14.31
CA VAL A 123 -7.86 -9.74 15.34
C VAL A 123 -7.89 -8.53 16.27
N LEU A 124 -7.98 -7.32 15.73
CA LEU A 124 -8.01 -6.08 16.52
C LEU A 124 -9.16 -6.11 17.52
N ILE A 125 -10.38 -6.38 17.06
CA ILE A 125 -11.61 -6.39 17.88
C ILE A 125 -11.60 -7.54 18.90
N SER A 126 -11.03 -8.69 18.56
CA SER A 126 -11.01 -9.85 19.45
C SER A 126 -10.03 -9.71 20.62
N ASN A 127 -9.09 -8.75 20.54
CA ASN A 127 -8.11 -8.44 21.57
C ASN A 127 -8.43 -7.12 22.31
N PHE A 128 -9.64 -6.59 22.14
CA PHE A 128 -10.17 -5.45 22.91
C PHE A 128 -10.75 -5.88 24.26
#